data_AF-A0A1V9XQ10-F1
#
_entry.id   AF-A0A1V9XQ10-F1
#
_cell.length_a   1.000
_cell.length_b   1.000
_cell.length_c   1.000
_cell.angle_alpha   90.00
_cell.angle_beta   90.00
_cell.angle_gamma   90.00
#
_symmetry.space_group_name_H-M   'P 1'
#
loop_
_entity.id
_entity.type
_entity.pdbx_description
1 polymer ?
#
loop_
_entity_poly.entity_id
_entity_poly.type
_entity_poly.pdbx_seq_one_letter_code
_entity_poly.pdbx_strand_id
1 'polypeptide(L)'
;HKAIADYLSSQGFMGALEAFKREANLSGEMDKTASGLLEKKWMSVVMDMEAKYAAAEKEYISGAPTRDKRTPVEWIPRPPERYCLTGHRAPITAVLFHPTYSVVISASEDATIKLWDYESGDFEKTLKGHTDVVQDLALDPNGGKLLASCSADMNVKLWDFQSYECVRTMRGHDHNVSSVAFLPSGDHLISCSRDKTIKVWEVATGYCVKTLTGHLEWVRRIACHWDGALLASCSQDHSIRVWALETKECRQEMREHDNTVECIAWAPTSATDAINHAAAPDNVSGDKKRQGPFLASGSRDKLIKIWDASTGQCLVTLPGHDNWVRSLKFHPGGKYLLSASDDKTVRVWDLKTARCSKTLDAHEHFCTSLDFHPTAPYCVTGSVDEKIKIWECR
;
A
#
# COMPACT_ATOMS: atom_id res chain seq x y z
N HIS A 1 54.13 0.24 3.34
CA HIS A 1 55.49 0.47 2.84
C HIS A 1 56.11 -0.73 2.12
N LYS A 2 56.23 -1.92 2.73
CA LYS A 2 56.84 -3.11 2.07
C LYS A 2 56.18 -3.54 0.75
N ALA A 3 54.84 -3.57 0.70
CA ALA A 3 54.09 -3.91 -0.53
C ALA A 3 54.18 -2.84 -1.65
N ILE A 4 54.48 -1.59 -1.31
CA ILE A 4 54.65 -0.49 -2.28
C ILE A 4 56.07 -0.55 -2.88
N ALA A 5 57.08 -0.84 -2.05
CA ALA A 5 58.45 -1.05 -2.51
C ALA A 5 58.56 -2.28 -3.44
N ASP A 6 57.80 -3.35 -3.17
CA ASP A 6 57.74 -4.53 -4.04
C ASP A 6 57.13 -4.22 -5.41
N TYR A 7 56.01 -3.49 -5.44
CA TYR A 7 55.39 -3.04 -6.69
C TYR A 7 56.30 -2.16 -7.54
N LEU A 8 57.02 -1.21 -6.91
CA LEU A 8 58.00 -0.36 -7.62
C LEU A 8 59.17 -1.17 -8.19
N SER A 9 59.56 -2.25 -7.49
CA SER A 9 60.61 -3.17 -7.95
C SER A 9 60.14 -4.05 -9.11
N SER A 10 58.90 -4.55 -9.07
CA SER A 10 58.36 -5.45 -10.10
C SER A 10 58.06 -4.72 -11.41
N GLN A 11 57.69 -3.43 -11.34
CA GLN A 11 57.41 -2.58 -12.51
C GLN A 11 58.66 -1.84 -13.04
N GLY A 12 59.84 -2.07 -12.45
CA GLY A 12 61.12 -1.53 -12.95
C GLY A 12 61.41 -0.05 -12.62
N PHE A 13 60.66 0.57 -11.70
CA PHE A 13 60.83 1.99 -11.33
C PHE A 13 61.91 2.17 -10.25
N MET A 14 63.17 1.86 -10.60
CA MET A 14 64.30 1.82 -9.67
C MET A 14 64.62 3.16 -9.01
N GLY A 15 64.51 4.29 -9.73
CA GLY A 15 64.80 5.63 -9.17
C GLY A 15 63.80 6.06 -8.09
N ALA A 16 62.51 5.73 -8.26
CA ALA A 16 61.47 6.01 -7.26
C ALA A 16 61.59 5.09 -6.04
N LEU A 17 62.03 3.85 -6.25
CA LEU A 17 62.25 2.86 -5.19
C LEU A 17 63.37 3.27 -4.24
N GLU A 18 64.47 3.82 -4.74
CA GLU A 18 65.58 4.29 -3.91
C GLU A 18 65.22 5.54 -3.09
N ALA A 19 64.47 6.48 -3.68
CA ALA A 19 63.95 7.64 -2.97
C ALA A 19 62.98 7.23 -1.86
N PHE A 20 62.04 6.32 -2.17
CA PHE A 20 61.06 5.82 -1.21
C PHE A 20 61.70 5.01 -0.07
N LYS A 21 62.74 4.20 -0.34
CA LYS A 21 63.50 3.50 0.70
C LYS A 21 64.21 4.46 1.65
N ARG A 22 64.72 5.59 1.13
CA ARG A 22 65.40 6.63 1.90
C ARG A 22 64.45 7.39 2.81
N GLU A 23 63.26 7.74 2.33
CA GLU A 23 62.26 8.46 3.13
C GLU A 23 61.56 7.56 4.16
N ALA A 24 61.34 6.28 3.83
CA ALA A 24 60.58 5.38 4.68
C ALA A 24 61.45 4.54 5.66
N ASN A 25 62.76 4.82 5.79
CA ASN A 25 63.70 4.16 6.70
C ASN A 25 63.58 2.61 6.73
N LEU A 26 63.44 1.97 5.56
CA LEU A 26 63.37 0.51 5.47
C LEU A 26 64.76 -0.12 5.32
N SER A 27 65.31 -0.66 6.40
CA SER A 27 66.63 -1.32 6.44
C SER A 27 66.52 -2.85 6.65
N GLY A 28 66.00 -3.58 5.67
CA GLY A 28 65.98 -5.06 5.71
C GLY A 28 65.54 -5.69 4.39
N GLU A 29 65.98 -6.94 4.13
CA GLU A 29 65.61 -7.72 2.94
C GLU A 29 64.09 -7.89 2.82
N MET A 30 63.61 -7.80 1.58
CA MET A 30 62.18 -7.85 1.25
C MET A 30 61.64 -9.27 1.39
N ASP A 31 60.69 -9.43 2.30
CA ASP A 31 60.04 -10.71 2.58
C ASP A 31 59.06 -11.08 1.44
N LYS A 32 59.18 -12.28 0.87
CA LYS A 32 58.40 -12.76 -0.29
C LYS A 32 56.88 -12.83 -0.04
N THR A 33 56.46 -12.68 1.21
CA THR A 33 55.07 -12.73 1.67
C THR A 33 54.22 -11.53 1.21
N ALA A 34 54.84 -10.40 0.87
CA ALA A 34 54.14 -9.20 0.41
C ALA A 34 53.95 -9.13 -1.12
N SER A 35 54.44 -10.12 -1.87
CA SER A 35 54.45 -10.09 -3.33
C SER A 35 53.06 -10.20 -3.94
N GLY A 36 52.73 -9.26 -4.84
CA GLY A 36 51.42 -9.19 -5.51
C GLY A 36 50.25 -8.81 -4.60
N LEU A 37 50.49 -8.48 -3.33
CA LEU A 37 49.43 -8.11 -2.38
C LEU A 37 48.79 -6.77 -2.74
N LEU A 38 49.59 -5.82 -3.24
CA LEU A 38 49.11 -4.52 -3.71
C LEU A 38 48.25 -4.69 -4.95
N GLU A 39 48.70 -5.48 -5.93
CA GLU A 39 47.95 -5.77 -7.16
C GLU A 39 46.64 -6.51 -6.87
N LYS A 40 46.64 -7.51 -5.97
CA LYS A 40 45.40 -8.19 -5.56
C LYS A 40 44.42 -7.25 -4.87
N LYS A 41 44.89 -6.37 -3.98
CA LYS A 41 44.04 -5.36 -3.35
C LYS A 41 43.53 -4.33 -4.35
N TRP A 42 44.38 -3.90 -5.28
CA TRP A 42 43.99 -2.95 -6.33
C TRP A 42 42.96 -3.57 -7.26
N MET A 43 43.16 -4.81 -7.73
CA MET A 43 42.17 -5.52 -8.54
C MET A 43 40.85 -5.74 -7.80
N SER A 44 40.88 -6.05 -6.50
CA SER A 44 39.67 -6.15 -5.68
C SER A 44 38.92 -4.82 -5.59
N VAL A 45 39.64 -3.71 -5.41
CA VAL A 45 39.03 -2.37 -5.37
C VAL A 45 38.51 -1.98 -6.76
N VAL A 46 39.23 -2.30 -7.83
CA VAL A 46 38.78 -2.05 -9.21
C VAL A 46 37.53 -2.88 -9.51
N MET A 47 37.49 -4.17 -9.16
CA MET A 47 36.30 -5.00 -9.34
C MET A 47 35.11 -4.52 -8.51
N ASP A 48 35.33 -4.09 -7.26
CA ASP A 48 34.26 -3.50 -6.43
C ASP A 48 33.77 -2.16 -6.99
N MET A 49 34.69 -1.32 -7.50
CA MET A 49 34.34 -0.06 -8.15
C MET A 49 33.66 -0.26 -9.50
N GLU A 50 34.06 -1.27 -10.30
CA GLU A 50 33.40 -1.67 -11.54
C GLU A 50 32.02 -2.26 -11.26
N ALA A 51 31.86 -3.05 -10.19
CA ALA A 51 30.56 -3.56 -9.76
C ALA A 51 29.65 -2.43 -9.26
N LYS A 52 30.16 -1.49 -8.48
CA LYS A 52 29.45 -0.27 -8.04
C LYS A 52 29.14 0.65 -9.21
N TYR A 53 30.06 0.79 -10.17
CA TYR A 53 29.85 1.56 -11.39
C TYR A 53 28.80 0.90 -12.26
N ALA A 54 28.84 -0.42 -12.48
CA ALA A 54 27.82 -1.14 -13.21
C ALA A 54 26.45 -1.13 -12.51
N ALA A 55 26.43 -1.16 -11.17
CA ALA A 55 25.21 -0.99 -10.39
C ALA A 55 24.65 0.45 -10.52
N ALA A 56 25.50 1.47 -10.40
CA ALA A 56 25.14 2.87 -10.56
C ALA A 56 24.77 3.21 -12.01
N GLU A 57 25.42 2.60 -12.99
CA GLU A 57 25.13 2.71 -14.42
C GLU A 57 23.83 1.98 -14.75
N LYS A 58 23.55 0.84 -14.13
CA LYS A 58 22.24 0.18 -14.21
C LYS A 58 21.14 1.00 -13.52
N GLU A 59 21.43 1.68 -12.41
CA GLU A 59 20.53 2.63 -11.75
C GLU A 59 20.33 3.91 -12.58
N TYR A 60 21.36 4.39 -13.27
CA TYR A 60 21.33 5.57 -14.13
C TYR A 60 20.63 5.28 -15.46
N ILE A 61 20.93 4.15 -16.09
CA ILE A 61 20.25 3.62 -17.28
C ILE A 61 18.80 3.29 -16.93
N SER A 62 18.50 2.72 -15.75
CA SER A 62 17.10 2.53 -15.33
C SER A 62 16.40 3.82 -14.86
N GLY A 63 17.16 4.90 -14.66
CA GLY A 63 16.69 6.26 -14.39
C GLY A 63 16.09 6.97 -15.62
N ALA A 64 16.32 6.45 -16.83
CA ALA A 64 15.57 6.80 -18.02
C ALA A 64 14.98 5.51 -18.59
N PRO A 65 13.66 5.37 -18.76
CA PRO A 65 13.10 4.09 -19.19
C PRO A 65 13.60 3.78 -20.61
N THR A 66 14.66 2.98 -20.73
CA THR A 66 14.79 2.12 -21.91
C THR A 66 13.48 1.35 -21.97
N ARG A 67 12.89 1.37 -23.14
CA ARG A 67 11.58 0.82 -23.48
C ARG A 67 11.62 -0.71 -23.43
N ASP A 68 12.17 -1.28 -22.37
CA ASP A 68 11.89 -2.64 -21.97
C ASP A 68 10.38 -2.72 -21.81
N LYS A 69 9.80 -3.74 -22.43
CA LYS A 69 8.35 -3.94 -22.47
C LYS A 69 7.86 -4.12 -21.04
N ARG A 70 7.47 -3.02 -20.40
CA ARG A 70 6.79 -3.03 -19.10
C ARG A 70 5.63 -3.99 -19.24
N THR A 71 5.67 -5.04 -18.44
CA THR A 71 4.57 -6.00 -18.41
C THR A 71 3.36 -5.30 -17.75
N PRO A 72 2.12 -5.66 -18.11
CA PRO A 72 0.93 -5.07 -17.49
C PRO A 72 0.91 -5.15 -15.95
N VAL A 73 1.71 -6.06 -15.39
CA VAL A 73 1.87 -6.30 -13.95
C VAL A 73 2.70 -5.22 -13.23
N GLU A 74 3.34 -4.31 -13.98
CA GLU A 74 4.12 -3.19 -13.42
C GLU A 74 3.59 -1.80 -13.80
N TRP A 75 2.41 -1.75 -14.40
CA TRP A 75 1.83 -0.47 -14.83
C TRP A 75 1.37 0.35 -13.64
N ILE A 76 1.80 1.60 -13.62
CA ILE A 76 1.48 2.58 -12.57
C ILE A 76 0.69 3.73 -13.18
N PRO A 77 -0.21 4.38 -12.42
CA PRO A 77 -0.97 5.51 -12.92
C PRO A 77 -0.05 6.64 -13.39
N ARG A 78 -0.38 7.24 -14.53
CA ARG A 78 0.37 8.36 -15.11
C ARG A 78 -0.57 9.50 -15.53
N PRO A 79 -0.11 10.75 -15.44
CA PRO A 79 -0.85 11.88 -15.97
C PRO A 79 -0.74 11.95 -17.51
N PRO A 80 -1.69 12.60 -18.19
CA PRO A 80 -2.90 13.23 -17.65
C PRO A 80 -3.98 12.21 -17.25
N GLU A 81 -4.95 12.63 -16.42
CA GLU A 81 -6.15 11.82 -16.19
C GLU A 81 -6.86 11.51 -17.52
N ARG A 82 -7.40 10.30 -17.64
CA ARG A 82 -8.14 9.89 -18.84
C ARG A 82 -9.53 10.49 -18.85
N TYR A 83 -10.21 10.43 -17.71
CA TYR A 83 -11.53 11.02 -17.52
C TYR A 83 -11.60 11.74 -16.17
N CYS A 84 -12.33 12.85 -16.17
CA CYS A 84 -12.70 13.60 -14.97
C CYS A 84 -14.23 13.63 -14.90
N LEU A 85 -14.79 12.79 -14.03
CA LEU A 85 -16.23 12.63 -13.87
C LEU A 85 -16.75 13.62 -12.82
N THR A 86 -17.78 14.37 -13.20
CA THR A 86 -18.44 15.36 -12.35
C THR A 86 -19.93 15.05 -12.25
N GLY A 87 -20.49 15.11 -11.04
CA GLY A 87 -21.94 14.97 -10.87
C GLY A 87 -22.42 14.67 -9.45
N HIS A 88 -21.51 14.40 -8.52
CA HIS A 88 -21.80 14.53 -7.08
C HIS A 88 -21.97 16.01 -6.71
N ARG A 89 -22.68 16.25 -5.60
CA ARG A 89 -22.93 17.62 -5.08
C ARG A 89 -22.20 17.93 -3.78
N ALA A 90 -21.35 16.99 -3.37
CA ALA A 90 -20.63 17.02 -2.11
C ALA A 90 -19.38 16.13 -2.24
N PRO A 91 -18.46 16.18 -1.27
CA PRO A 91 -17.22 15.41 -1.28
C PRO A 91 -17.44 13.91 -1.55
N ILE A 92 -16.51 13.30 -2.29
CA ILE A 92 -16.51 11.86 -2.52
C ILE A 92 -15.80 11.19 -1.34
N THR A 93 -16.39 10.14 -0.79
CA THR A 93 -15.91 9.44 0.40
C THR A 93 -15.22 8.12 0.06
N ALA A 94 -15.77 7.38 -0.90
CA ALA A 94 -15.23 6.10 -1.35
C ALA A 94 -15.47 5.90 -2.85
N VAL A 95 -14.54 5.21 -3.50
CA VAL A 95 -14.66 4.79 -4.90
C VAL A 95 -14.19 3.34 -5.01
N LEU A 96 -14.87 2.55 -5.84
CA LEU A 96 -14.56 1.15 -6.11
C LEU A 96 -14.74 0.80 -7.58
N PHE A 97 -13.91 -0.12 -8.07
CA PHE A 97 -14.17 -0.82 -9.33
C PHE A 97 -15.08 -2.02 -9.11
N HIS A 98 -15.99 -2.23 -10.07
CA HIS A 98 -16.71 -3.49 -10.15
C HIS A 98 -15.78 -4.60 -10.72
N PRO A 99 -15.76 -5.83 -10.16
CA PRO A 99 -14.83 -6.88 -10.60
C PRO A 99 -15.13 -7.45 -11.99
N THR A 100 -16.40 -7.44 -12.42
CA THR A 100 -16.88 -8.04 -13.68
C THR A 100 -17.27 -7.02 -14.75
N TYR A 101 -18.17 -6.08 -14.43
CA TYR A 101 -18.62 -5.02 -15.33
C TYR A 101 -17.63 -3.85 -15.42
N SER A 102 -17.65 -3.10 -16.52
CA SER A 102 -16.82 -1.92 -16.78
C SER A 102 -17.28 -0.67 -16.00
N VAL A 103 -17.66 -0.84 -14.74
CA VAL A 103 -18.32 0.22 -13.94
C VAL A 103 -17.46 0.59 -12.73
N VAL A 104 -17.39 1.89 -12.46
CA VAL A 104 -16.90 2.50 -11.22
C VAL A 104 -18.09 2.91 -10.37
N ILE A 105 -18.00 2.63 -9.08
CA ILE A 105 -18.99 2.98 -8.07
C ILE A 105 -18.38 4.05 -7.17
N SER A 106 -19.11 5.14 -6.95
CA SER A 106 -18.70 6.21 -6.03
C SER A 106 -19.74 6.48 -4.97
N ALA A 107 -19.27 6.74 -3.75
CA ALA A 107 -20.06 7.21 -2.62
C ALA A 107 -19.67 8.65 -2.28
N SER A 108 -20.64 9.40 -1.75
CA SER A 108 -20.46 10.81 -1.43
C SER A 108 -21.21 11.22 -0.17
N GLU A 109 -20.82 12.38 0.36
CA GLU A 109 -21.52 13.11 1.42
C GLU A 109 -22.92 13.58 1.00
N ASP A 110 -23.25 13.54 -0.30
CA ASP A 110 -24.60 13.87 -0.79
C ASP A 110 -25.66 12.77 -0.52
N ALA A 111 -25.30 11.77 0.28
CA ALA A 111 -26.11 10.59 0.62
C ALA A 111 -26.46 9.69 -0.58
N THR A 112 -25.77 9.85 -1.71
CA THR A 112 -26.00 9.06 -2.92
C THR A 112 -24.79 8.19 -3.29
N ILE A 113 -25.11 7.10 -3.99
CA ILE A 113 -24.11 6.25 -4.64
C ILE A 113 -24.33 6.40 -6.14
N LYS A 114 -23.27 6.65 -6.90
CA LYS A 114 -23.33 6.80 -8.36
C LYS A 114 -22.51 5.72 -9.06
N LEU A 115 -22.99 5.35 -10.24
CA LEU A 115 -22.38 4.38 -11.13
C LEU A 115 -21.95 5.08 -12.41
N TRP A 116 -20.73 4.79 -12.84
CA TRP A 116 -20.08 5.42 -13.98
C TRP A 116 -19.41 4.35 -14.83
N ASP A 117 -19.56 4.43 -16.14
CA ASP A 117 -18.78 3.59 -17.05
C ASP A 117 -17.37 4.18 -17.18
N TYR A 118 -16.34 3.41 -16.82
CA TYR A 118 -14.97 3.90 -16.88
C TYR A 118 -14.34 3.83 -18.28
N GLU A 119 -14.96 3.14 -19.23
CA GLU A 119 -14.48 3.06 -20.61
C GLU A 119 -14.91 4.28 -21.43
N SER A 120 -16.17 4.67 -21.31
CA SER A 120 -16.77 5.85 -21.97
C SER A 120 -16.66 7.13 -21.14
N GLY A 121 -16.63 7.04 -19.81
CA GLY A 121 -16.76 8.18 -18.91
C GLY A 121 -18.21 8.63 -18.71
N ASP A 122 -19.19 7.83 -19.12
CA ASP A 122 -20.61 8.18 -19.02
C ASP A 122 -21.19 7.87 -17.63
N PHE A 123 -22.15 8.69 -17.22
CA PHE A 123 -22.94 8.47 -16.02
C PHE A 123 -24.05 7.44 -16.30
N GLU A 124 -24.10 6.36 -15.52
CA GLU A 124 -25.12 5.32 -15.69
C GLU A 124 -26.33 5.56 -14.80
N LYS A 125 -26.13 5.50 -13.47
CA LYS A 125 -27.24 5.48 -12.50
C LYS A 125 -26.86 6.09 -11.16
N THR A 126 -27.88 6.50 -10.40
CA THR A 126 -27.76 6.92 -9.00
C THR A 126 -28.63 6.02 -8.13
N LEU A 127 -28.04 5.42 -7.09
CA LEU A 127 -28.74 4.71 -6.02
C LEU A 127 -29.04 5.70 -4.90
N LYS A 128 -30.32 5.81 -4.56
CA LYS A 128 -30.81 6.67 -3.48
C LYS A 128 -31.50 5.83 -2.42
N GLY A 129 -31.25 6.13 -1.15
CA GLY A 129 -31.93 5.46 -0.05
C GLY A 129 -31.30 5.68 1.32
N HIS A 130 -30.04 6.13 1.38
CA HIS A 130 -29.46 6.64 2.62
C HIS A 130 -30.01 8.03 2.93
N THR A 131 -30.09 8.35 4.22
CA THR A 131 -30.59 9.66 4.69
C THR A 131 -29.47 10.63 5.03
N ASP A 132 -28.24 10.14 5.14
CA ASP A 132 -27.04 10.89 5.51
C ASP A 132 -25.83 10.39 4.69
N VAL A 133 -24.67 11.01 4.88
CA VAL A 133 -23.39 10.73 4.19
C VAL A 133 -23.14 9.23 4.02
N VAL A 134 -22.83 8.77 2.81
CA VAL A 134 -22.33 7.41 2.56
C VAL A 134 -20.83 7.42 2.80
N GLN A 135 -20.32 6.57 3.71
CA GLN A 135 -18.92 6.61 4.15
C GLN A 135 -18.02 5.64 3.36
N ASP A 136 -18.49 4.42 3.11
CA ASP A 136 -17.71 3.38 2.44
C ASP A 136 -18.61 2.47 1.63
N LEU A 137 -17.98 1.76 0.72
CA LEU A 137 -18.61 0.79 -0.17
C LEU A 137 -17.83 -0.52 -0.10
N ALA A 138 -18.51 -1.63 -0.33
CA ALA A 138 -17.87 -2.92 -0.54
C ALA A 138 -18.67 -3.74 -1.54
N LEU A 139 -17.99 -4.51 -2.38
CA LEU A 139 -18.61 -5.43 -3.33
C LEU A 139 -18.45 -6.87 -2.88
N ASP A 140 -19.45 -7.69 -3.24
CA ASP A 140 -19.41 -9.13 -3.00
C ASP A 140 -18.27 -9.79 -3.81
N PRO A 141 -17.40 -10.59 -3.17
CA PRO A 141 -16.37 -11.36 -3.86
C PRO A 141 -16.92 -12.34 -4.90
N ASN A 142 -18.17 -12.80 -4.77
CA ASN A 142 -18.81 -13.75 -5.70
C ASN A 142 -19.32 -13.09 -6.99
N GLY A 143 -18.47 -12.28 -7.62
CA GLY A 143 -18.74 -11.65 -8.92
C GLY A 143 -19.46 -10.30 -8.87
N GLY A 144 -19.54 -9.66 -7.69
CA GLY A 144 -20.06 -8.30 -7.54
C GLY A 144 -21.59 -8.18 -7.62
N LYS A 145 -22.34 -9.26 -7.40
CA LYS A 145 -23.81 -9.24 -7.47
C LYS A 145 -24.43 -8.33 -6.42
N LEU A 146 -23.84 -8.31 -5.22
CA LEU A 146 -24.30 -7.46 -4.12
C LEU A 146 -23.30 -6.33 -3.88
N LEU A 147 -23.84 -5.15 -3.64
CA LEU A 147 -23.12 -3.98 -3.17
C LEU A 147 -23.56 -3.68 -1.74
N ALA A 148 -22.61 -3.52 -0.83
CA ALA A 148 -22.84 -3.01 0.50
C ALA A 148 -22.42 -1.54 0.56
N SER A 149 -23.22 -0.73 1.25
CA SER A 149 -22.89 0.64 1.58
C SER A 149 -23.13 0.92 3.05
N CYS A 150 -22.26 1.73 3.65
CA CYS A 150 -22.43 2.19 5.02
C CYS A 150 -22.58 3.71 5.06
N SER A 151 -23.30 4.20 6.06
CA SER A 151 -23.63 5.62 6.16
C SER A 151 -23.57 6.13 7.60
N ALA A 152 -23.47 7.46 7.71
CA ALA A 152 -23.66 8.19 8.94
C ALA A 152 -25.08 8.05 9.53
N ASP A 153 -26.05 7.57 8.73
CA ASP A 153 -27.41 7.23 9.17
C ASP A 153 -27.52 6.00 10.08
N MET A 154 -26.36 5.44 10.49
CA MET A 154 -26.19 4.28 11.37
C MET A 154 -26.60 2.94 10.73
N ASN A 155 -26.99 2.95 9.45
CA ASN A 155 -27.42 1.77 8.73
C ASN A 155 -26.36 1.29 7.74
N VAL A 156 -26.39 -0.01 7.50
CA VAL A 156 -25.71 -0.63 6.38
C VAL A 156 -26.77 -1.13 5.41
N LYS A 157 -26.68 -0.72 4.15
CA LYS A 157 -27.62 -1.15 3.11
C LYS A 157 -26.96 -2.14 2.16
N LEU A 158 -27.74 -3.14 1.76
CA LEU A 158 -27.39 -4.08 0.70
C LEU A 158 -28.22 -3.78 -0.52
N TRP A 159 -27.54 -3.66 -1.66
CA TRP A 159 -28.13 -3.37 -2.96
C TRP A 159 -27.84 -4.55 -3.89
N ASP A 160 -28.84 -4.94 -4.67
CA ASP A 160 -28.63 -5.87 -5.76
C ASP A 160 -28.20 -5.09 -7.00
N PHE A 161 -27.08 -5.48 -7.61
CA PHE A 161 -26.52 -4.77 -8.76
C PHE A 161 -27.32 -5.02 -10.04
N GLN A 162 -28.14 -6.08 -10.11
CA GLN A 162 -28.95 -6.37 -11.29
C GLN A 162 -30.22 -5.50 -11.33
N SER A 163 -30.96 -5.46 -10.21
CA SER A 163 -32.19 -4.67 -10.09
C SER A 163 -31.94 -3.22 -9.68
N TYR A 164 -30.79 -2.92 -9.06
CA TYR A 164 -30.47 -1.64 -8.40
C TYR A 164 -31.39 -1.31 -7.23
N GLU A 165 -32.09 -2.30 -6.69
CA GLU A 165 -32.96 -2.13 -5.54
C GLU A 165 -32.23 -2.40 -4.22
N CYS A 166 -32.68 -1.72 -3.17
CA CYS A 166 -32.19 -1.96 -1.81
C CYS A 166 -32.80 -3.26 -1.28
N VAL A 167 -32.03 -4.34 -1.28
CA VAL A 167 -32.44 -5.67 -0.80
C VAL A 167 -32.66 -5.66 0.71
N ARG A 168 -31.74 -5.07 1.48
CA ARG A 168 -31.82 -5.03 2.95
C ARG A 168 -31.29 -3.72 3.52
N THR A 169 -31.86 -3.33 4.66
CA THR A 169 -31.32 -2.30 5.53
C THR A 169 -31.01 -2.92 6.89
N MET A 170 -29.74 -3.09 7.20
CA MET A 170 -29.24 -3.66 8.45
C MET A 170 -29.09 -2.54 9.48
N ARG A 171 -29.81 -2.68 10.59
CA ARG A 171 -29.86 -1.71 11.69
C ARG A 171 -29.31 -2.36 12.95
N GLY A 172 -28.50 -1.64 13.71
CA GLY A 172 -27.99 -2.12 14.99
C GLY A 172 -26.70 -1.48 15.48
N HIS A 173 -26.09 -0.58 14.72
CA HIS A 173 -25.08 0.35 15.24
C HIS A 173 -25.76 1.55 15.91
N ASP A 174 -25.11 2.08 16.94
CA ASP A 174 -25.63 3.21 17.72
C ASP A 174 -25.06 4.57 17.27
N HIS A 175 -24.17 4.55 16.28
CA HIS A 175 -23.54 5.74 15.71
C HIS A 175 -23.07 5.49 14.26
N ASN A 176 -22.68 6.55 13.56
CA ASN A 176 -22.06 6.57 12.22
C ASN A 176 -21.20 5.33 11.92
N VAL A 177 -21.54 4.62 10.84
CA VAL A 177 -20.82 3.46 10.32
C VAL A 177 -19.80 3.92 9.28
N SER A 178 -18.52 3.78 9.60
CA SER A 178 -17.42 4.36 8.82
C SER A 178 -16.83 3.45 7.75
N SER A 179 -16.90 2.13 7.91
CA SER A 179 -16.39 1.20 6.89
C SER A 179 -17.15 -0.11 6.90
N VAL A 180 -17.17 -0.76 5.73
CA VAL A 180 -17.85 -2.01 5.49
C VAL A 180 -16.99 -2.91 4.61
N ALA A 181 -16.99 -4.22 4.86
CA ALA A 181 -16.25 -5.21 4.08
C ALA A 181 -17.00 -6.54 4.02
N PHE A 182 -16.96 -7.20 2.87
CA PHE A 182 -17.43 -8.58 2.74
C PHE A 182 -16.37 -9.57 3.23
N LEU A 183 -16.83 -10.68 3.79
CA LEU A 183 -15.99 -11.86 3.95
C LEU A 183 -15.78 -12.54 2.59
N PRO A 184 -14.61 -13.17 2.33
CA PRO A 184 -14.32 -13.83 1.05
C PRO A 184 -15.33 -14.91 0.64
N SER A 185 -16.05 -15.53 1.59
CA SER A 185 -17.11 -16.50 1.28
C SER A 185 -18.39 -15.83 0.72
N GLY A 186 -18.60 -14.55 1.01
CA GLY A 186 -19.81 -13.79 0.64
C GLY A 186 -20.99 -13.96 1.60
N ASP A 187 -20.91 -14.86 2.59
CA ASP A 187 -22.04 -15.14 3.50
C ASP A 187 -22.24 -14.07 4.56
N HIS A 188 -21.17 -13.36 4.88
CA HIS A 188 -21.11 -12.42 5.98
C HIS A 188 -20.55 -11.06 5.55
N LEU A 189 -21.08 -10.02 6.17
CA LEU A 189 -20.63 -8.64 6.02
C LEU A 189 -20.12 -8.14 7.36
N ILE A 190 -19.11 -7.28 7.34
CA ILE A 190 -18.53 -6.73 8.55
C ILE A 190 -18.57 -5.22 8.44
N SER A 191 -19.04 -4.56 9.49
CA SER A 191 -19.07 -3.10 9.57
C SER A 191 -18.41 -2.62 10.85
N CYS A 192 -17.83 -1.43 10.79
CA CYS A 192 -17.26 -0.76 11.94
C CYS A 192 -17.87 0.64 12.11
N SER A 193 -17.96 1.09 13.36
CA SER A 193 -18.68 2.31 13.71
C SER A 193 -17.93 3.15 14.75
N ARG A 194 -18.37 4.40 14.86
CA ARG A 194 -18.03 5.33 15.94
C ARG A 194 -18.53 4.87 17.31
N ASP A 195 -19.44 3.91 17.37
CA ASP A 195 -19.87 3.27 18.63
C ASP A 195 -18.80 2.37 19.27
N LYS A 196 -17.58 2.34 18.72
CA LYS A 196 -16.41 1.57 19.19
C LYS A 196 -16.56 0.05 18.98
N THR A 197 -17.58 -0.36 18.23
CA THR A 197 -17.87 -1.76 17.95
C THR A 197 -17.65 -2.11 16.47
N ILE A 198 -17.38 -3.40 16.26
CA ILE A 198 -17.37 -4.01 14.94
C ILE A 198 -18.48 -5.06 14.94
N LYS A 199 -19.39 -5.01 13.97
CA LYS A 199 -20.50 -5.95 13.86
C LYS A 199 -20.33 -6.83 12.62
N VAL A 200 -20.63 -8.12 12.80
CA VAL A 200 -20.65 -9.12 11.73
C VAL A 200 -22.10 -9.47 11.47
N TRP A 201 -22.53 -9.31 10.23
CA TRP A 201 -23.88 -9.51 9.75
C TRP A 201 -23.92 -10.72 8.84
N GLU A 202 -25.00 -11.47 8.89
CA GLU A 202 -25.30 -12.50 7.90
C GLU A 202 -26.01 -11.85 6.71
N VAL A 203 -25.50 -12.04 5.50
CA VAL A 203 -26.01 -11.40 4.27
C VAL A 203 -27.40 -11.93 3.91
N ALA A 204 -27.63 -13.24 4.14
CA ALA A 204 -28.89 -13.89 3.83
C ALA A 204 -30.06 -13.40 4.70
N THR A 205 -29.84 -13.13 5.98
CA THR A 205 -30.91 -12.74 6.92
C THR A 205 -30.89 -11.24 7.23
N GLY A 206 -29.72 -10.60 7.18
CA GLY A 206 -29.49 -9.23 7.65
C GLY A 206 -29.31 -9.13 9.16
N TYR A 207 -29.20 -10.25 9.88
CA TYR A 207 -29.02 -10.23 11.34
C TYR A 207 -27.57 -10.06 11.76
N CYS A 208 -27.36 -9.34 12.87
CA CYS A 208 -26.06 -9.22 13.52
C CYS A 208 -25.74 -10.52 14.27
N VAL A 209 -24.78 -11.29 13.75
CA VAL A 209 -24.33 -12.58 14.30
C VAL A 209 -23.32 -12.37 15.43
N LYS A 210 -22.38 -11.44 15.26
CA LYS A 210 -21.30 -11.18 16.24
C LYS A 210 -21.10 -9.69 16.41
N THR A 211 -20.79 -9.27 17.64
CA THR A 211 -20.29 -7.94 17.95
C THR A 211 -18.93 -8.11 18.60
N LEU A 212 -17.90 -7.49 18.03
CA LEU A 212 -16.54 -7.44 18.56
C LEU A 212 -16.35 -6.08 19.24
N THR A 213 -15.88 -6.11 20.48
CA THR A 213 -15.59 -4.93 21.28
C THR A 213 -14.14 -5.02 21.75
N GLY A 214 -13.48 -3.86 21.81
CA GLY A 214 -12.12 -3.80 22.34
C GLY A 214 -11.37 -2.52 21.97
N HIS A 215 -11.70 -1.89 20.84
CA HIS A 215 -11.21 -0.54 20.57
C HIS A 215 -11.75 0.45 21.60
N LEU A 216 -10.92 1.41 21.98
CA LEU A 216 -11.28 2.40 22.98
C LEU A 216 -11.99 3.60 22.37
N GLU A 217 -11.80 3.84 21.07
CA GLU A 217 -12.35 4.97 20.33
C GLU A 217 -12.88 4.54 18.95
N TRP A 218 -13.37 5.51 18.17
CA TRP A 218 -13.96 5.32 16.85
C TRP A 218 -13.10 4.44 15.93
N VAL A 219 -13.66 3.30 15.52
CA VAL A 219 -13.07 2.40 14.52
C VAL A 219 -13.24 2.99 13.11
N ARG A 220 -12.13 3.31 12.43
CA ARG A 220 -12.13 4.06 11.16
C ARG A 220 -12.36 3.16 9.95
N ARG A 221 -11.54 2.12 9.80
CA ARG A 221 -11.57 1.20 8.64
C ARG A 221 -11.50 -0.24 9.11
N ILE A 222 -12.01 -1.11 8.26
CA ILE A 222 -11.95 -2.56 8.44
C ILE A 222 -11.47 -3.23 7.15
N ALA A 223 -10.69 -4.29 7.28
CA ALA A 223 -10.19 -5.05 6.14
C ALA A 223 -10.18 -6.55 6.47
N CYS A 224 -10.83 -7.34 5.63
CA CYS A 224 -10.81 -8.80 5.71
C CYS A 224 -9.55 -9.34 5.04
N HIS A 225 -8.89 -10.30 5.67
CA HIS A 225 -7.86 -11.09 5.02
C HIS A 225 -8.52 -12.00 3.95
N TRP A 226 -7.83 -12.31 2.86
CA TRP A 226 -8.38 -13.13 1.76
C TRP A 226 -8.72 -14.57 2.18
N ASP A 227 -8.14 -15.06 3.28
CA ASP A 227 -8.46 -16.36 3.89
C ASP A 227 -9.76 -16.33 4.71
N GLY A 228 -10.31 -15.13 5.02
CA GLY A 228 -11.53 -14.98 5.82
C GLY A 228 -11.39 -15.28 7.32
N ALA A 229 -10.30 -15.91 7.75
CA ALA A 229 -10.05 -16.22 9.16
C ALA A 229 -9.68 -14.98 10.01
N LEU A 230 -9.01 -14.00 9.38
CA LEU A 230 -8.47 -12.82 10.04
C LEU A 230 -9.14 -11.53 9.56
N LEU A 231 -9.29 -10.60 10.49
CA LEU A 231 -9.79 -9.26 10.26
C LEU A 231 -8.81 -8.24 10.83
N ALA A 232 -8.54 -7.17 10.10
CA ALA A 232 -7.83 -6.01 10.63
C ALA A 232 -8.78 -4.83 10.79
N SER A 233 -8.65 -4.09 11.89
CA SER A 233 -9.36 -2.84 12.12
C SER A 233 -8.41 -1.76 12.61
N CYS A 234 -8.65 -0.51 12.21
CA CYS A 234 -7.96 0.66 12.74
C CYS A 234 -8.93 1.54 13.52
N SER A 235 -8.38 2.28 14.47
CA SER A 235 -9.16 3.22 15.27
C SER A 235 -8.42 4.54 15.50
N GLN A 236 -9.22 5.51 15.95
CA GLN A 236 -8.78 6.78 16.50
C GLN A 236 -8.03 6.64 17.83
N ASP A 237 -8.01 5.46 18.44
CA ASP A 237 -7.14 5.13 19.59
C ASP A 237 -5.67 4.86 19.21
N HIS A 238 -5.29 5.11 17.95
CA HIS A 238 -3.96 4.90 17.37
C HIS A 238 -3.55 3.41 17.29
N SER A 239 -4.47 2.50 17.58
CA SER A 239 -4.23 1.07 17.50
C SER A 239 -4.74 0.48 16.20
N ILE A 240 -4.01 -0.54 15.75
CA ILE A 240 -4.48 -1.49 14.75
C ILE A 240 -4.65 -2.83 15.45
N ARG A 241 -5.82 -3.44 15.29
CA ARG A 241 -6.14 -4.72 15.90
C ARG A 241 -6.38 -5.77 14.85
N VAL A 242 -5.81 -6.95 15.06
CA VAL A 242 -6.03 -8.14 14.23
C VAL A 242 -6.88 -9.12 15.03
N TRP A 243 -8.04 -9.46 14.49
CA TRP A 243 -9.04 -10.28 15.14
C TRP A 243 -9.14 -11.64 14.46
N ALA A 244 -9.36 -12.69 15.25
CA ALA A 244 -9.78 -13.99 14.74
C ALA A 244 -11.30 -14.06 14.73
N LEU A 245 -11.90 -14.25 13.56
CA LEU A 245 -13.35 -14.22 13.41
C LEU A 245 -14.05 -15.36 14.20
N GLU A 246 -13.42 -16.53 14.27
CA GLU A 246 -13.95 -17.70 14.97
C GLU A 246 -13.99 -17.49 16.48
N THR A 247 -12.87 -17.13 17.10
CA THR A 247 -12.73 -17.01 18.55
C THR A 247 -13.22 -15.67 19.11
N LYS A 248 -13.40 -14.65 18.25
CA LYS A 248 -13.71 -13.26 18.63
C LYS A 248 -12.60 -12.57 19.42
N GLU A 249 -11.42 -13.17 19.48
CA GLU A 249 -10.29 -12.64 20.23
C GLU A 249 -9.44 -11.72 19.35
N CYS A 250 -8.89 -10.68 19.98
CA CYS A 250 -7.86 -9.85 19.40
C CYS A 250 -6.53 -10.61 19.48
N ARG A 251 -6.04 -11.12 18.36
CA ARG A 251 -4.75 -11.84 18.28
C ARG A 251 -3.59 -10.91 18.50
N GLN A 252 -3.64 -9.72 17.89
CA GLN A 252 -2.55 -8.78 17.92
C GLN A 252 -3.07 -7.36 18.01
N GLU A 253 -2.42 -6.56 18.84
CA GLU A 253 -2.60 -5.12 18.92
C GLU A 253 -1.27 -4.45 18.55
N MET A 254 -1.32 -3.50 17.63
CA MET A 254 -0.16 -2.78 17.07
C MET A 254 -0.33 -1.28 17.36
N ARG A 255 0.64 -0.68 18.06
CA ARG A 255 0.57 0.70 18.58
C ARG A 255 1.87 1.49 18.37
N GLU A 256 2.30 1.62 17.12
CA GLU A 256 3.47 2.45 16.76
C GLU A 256 3.10 3.74 16.01
N HIS A 257 1.81 3.98 15.78
CA HIS A 257 1.35 5.23 15.17
C HIS A 257 1.17 6.30 16.24
N ASP A 258 1.65 7.52 15.96
CA ASP A 258 1.55 8.65 16.88
C ASP A 258 0.18 9.34 16.83
N ASN A 259 -0.62 9.01 15.81
CA ASN A 259 -1.91 9.62 15.55
C ASN A 259 -2.94 8.60 15.03
N THR A 260 -4.17 9.07 14.80
CA THR A 260 -5.30 8.27 14.31
C THR A 260 -4.95 7.53 13.03
N VAL A 261 -5.22 6.22 13.02
CA VAL A 261 -5.04 5.39 11.83
C VAL A 261 -6.33 5.44 11.00
N GLU A 262 -6.22 5.94 9.77
CA GLU A 262 -7.37 6.21 8.89
C GLU A 262 -7.66 5.04 7.96
N CYS A 263 -6.63 4.35 7.46
CA CYS A 263 -6.79 3.29 6.47
C CYS A 263 -5.88 2.10 6.72
N ILE A 264 -6.33 0.94 6.27
CA ILE A 264 -5.61 -0.34 6.35
C ILE A 264 -5.82 -1.10 5.03
N ALA A 265 -4.80 -1.82 4.59
CA ALA A 265 -4.91 -2.79 3.50
C ALA A 265 -4.06 -4.05 3.78
N TRP A 266 -4.60 -5.24 3.48
CA TRP A 266 -3.83 -6.48 3.50
C TRP A 266 -2.95 -6.58 2.24
N ALA A 267 -1.69 -6.98 2.41
CA ALA A 267 -0.75 -7.12 1.32
C ALA A 267 -0.97 -8.44 0.58
N PRO A 268 -1.18 -8.47 -0.76
CA PRO A 268 -1.38 -9.72 -1.48
C PRO A 268 -0.16 -10.63 -1.37
N THR A 269 -0.33 -11.93 -1.62
CA THR A 269 0.77 -12.91 -1.61
C THR A 269 1.92 -12.54 -2.56
N SER A 270 1.61 -11.81 -3.64
CA SER A 270 2.60 -11.27 -4.58
C SER A 270 3.52 -10.20 -3.98
N ALA A 271 3.12 -9.52 -2.90
CA ALA A 271 3.90 -8.48 -2.25
C ALA A 271 4.89 -9.00 -1.20
N THR A 272 4.78 -10.27 -0.82
CA THR A 272 5.57 -10.89 0.27
C THR A 272 7.08 -10.77 0.06
N ASP A 273 7.57 -11.06 -1.15
CA ASP A 273 9.01 -10.99 -1.42
C ASP A 273 9.53 -9.55 -1.39
N ALA A 274 8.75 -8.59 -1.88
CA ALA A 274 9.11 -7.17 -1.87
C ALA A 274 9.18 -6.63 -0.43
N ILE A 275 8.20 -6.96 0.41
CA ILE A 275 8.15 -6.54 1.81
C ILE A 275 9.30 -7.17 2.61
N ASN A 276 9.58 -8.45 2.40
CA ASN A 276 10.71 -9.12 3.06
C ASN A 276 12.04 -8.45 2.70
N HIS A 277 12.21 -8.07 1.43
CA HIS A 277 13.41 -7.37 0.99
C HIS A 277 13.54 -5.98 1.62
N ALA A 278 12.45 -5.22 1.72
CA ALA A 278 12.48 -3.91 2.37
C ALA A 278 12.71 -3.99 3.89
N ALA A 279 12.23 -5.05 4.53
CA ALA A 279 12.40 -5.26 5.97
C ALA A 279 13.83 -5.71 6.36
N ALA A 280 14.59 -6.26 5.42
CA ALA A 280 15.97 -6.73 5.63
C ALA A 280 16.85 -6.36 4.41
N PRO A 281 17.28 -5.08 4.30
CA PRO A 281 18.04 -4.59 3.15
C PRO A 281 19.46 -5.18 3.05
N ASP A 282 20.02 -5.65 4.17
CA ASP A 282 21.34 -6.29 4.20
C ASP A 282 21.19 -7.80 4.10
N ASN A 283 21.98 -8.44 3.22
CA ASN A 283 22.14 -9.89 3.06
C ASN A 283 22.73 -10.55 4.33
N VAL A 284 22.09 -10.40 5.49
CA VAL A 284 22.34 -11.23 6.66
C VAL A 284 21.64 -12.55 6.39
N SER A 285 22.41 -13.43 5.75
CA SER A 285 22.14 -14.83 5.56
C SER A 285 21.59 -15.46 6.85
N GLY A 286 20.29 -15.76 6.89
CA GLY A 286 19.72 -16.67 7.89
C GLY A 286 18.33 -16.32 8.43
N ASP A 287 17.86 -15.08 8.32
CA ASP A 287 16.54 -14.74 8.89
C ASP A 287 15.41 -15.33 8.04
N LYS A 288 14.58 -16.14 8.70
CA LYS A 288 13.42 -16.84 8.14
C LYS A 288 12.61 -15.85 7.28
N LYS A 289 12.50 -16.11 5.97
CA LYS A 289 11.57 -15.38 5.10
C LYS A 289 10.19 -15.40 5.76
N ARG A 290 9.69 -14.22 6.15
CA ARG A 290 8.36 -14.11 6.75
C ARG A 290 7.35 -14.42 5.66
N GLN A 291 6.41 -15.32 5.94
CA GLN A 291 5.35 -15.63 4.98
C GLN A 291 4.15 -14.68 5.13
N GLY A 292 4.20 -13.78 6.11
CA GLY A 292 3.08 -12.92 6.47
C GLY A 292 2.12 -13.63 7.44
N PRO A 293 0.87 -13.13 7.57
CA PRO A 293 0.27 -12.13 6.70
C PRO A 293 0.78 -10.71 6.97
N PHE A 294 0.98 -9.91 5.93
CA PHE A 294 1.42 -8.52 6.07
C PHE A 294 0.27 -7.52 5.90
N LEU A 295 0.36 -6.43 6.64
CA LEU A 295 -0.64 -5.37 6.67
C LEU A 295 0.03 -4.02 6.40
N ALA A 296 -0.57 -3.17 5.59
CA ALA A 296 -0.21 -1.76 5.51
C ALA A 296 -1.26 -0.90 6.23
N SER A 297 -0.80 0.14 6.91
CA SER A 297 -1.66 1.14 7.56
C SER A 297 -1.21 2.54 7.23
N GLY A 298 -2.17 3.45 7.11
CA GLY A 298 -1.95 4.86 6.86
C GLY A 298 -2.60 5.69 7.97
N SER A 299 -1.90 6.70 8.44
CA SER A 299 -2.28 7.48 9.61
C SER A 299 -2.24 8.98 9.35
N ARG A 300 -2.85 9.73 10.26
CA ARG A 300 -2.77 11.19 10.33
C ARG A 300 -1.38 11.71 10.73
N ASP A 301 -0.49 10.81 11.17
CA ASP A 301 0.93 11.11 11.38
C ASP A 301 1.72 11.27 10.06
N LYS A 302 1.03 11.14 8.91
CA LYS A 302 1.56 11.27 7.55
C LYS A 302 2.46 10.11 7.12
N LEU A 303 2.50 9.05 7.92
CA LEU A 303 3.30 7.86 7.69
C LEU A 303 2.41 6.72 7.19
N ILE A 304 3.02 5.89 6.36
CA ILE A 304 2.49 4.58 6.03
C ILE A 304 3.41 3.55 6.69
N LYS A 305 2.85 2.62 7.44
CA LYS A 305 3.60 1.54 8.10
C LYS A 305 3.18 0.19 7.52
N ILE A 306 4.16 -0.69 7.34
CA ILE A 306 3.94 -2.08 6.95
C ILE A 306 4.30 -2.97 8.12
N TRP A 307 3.42 -3.90 8.43
CA TRP A 307 3.44 -4.74 9.62
C TRP A 307 3.45 -6.21 9.23
N ASP A 308 4.07 -7.02 10.07
CA ASP A 308 3.77 -8.44 10.14
C ASP A 308 2.63 -8.65 11.15
N ALA A 309 1.46 -9.02 10.66
CA ALA A 309 0.27 -9.19 11.50
C ALA A 309 0.35 -10.42 12.42
N SER A 310 1.29 -11.34 12.17
CA SER A 310 1.50 -12.50 13.04
C SER A 310 2.32 -12.17 14.29
N THR A 311 3.30 -11.26 14.15
CA THR A 311 4.21 -10.86 15.24
C THR A 311 3.87 -9.50 15.83
N GLY A 312 3.07 -8.70 15.13
CA GLY A 312 2.78 -7.31 15.48
C GLY A 312 3.94 -6.34 15.23
N GLN A 313 5.03 -6.80 14.63
CA GLN A 313 6.20 -5.97 14.38
C GLN A 313 5.98 -5.02 13.21
N CYS A 314 6.31 -3.75 13.40
CA CYS A 314 6.44 -2.79 12.31
C CYS A 314 7.72 -3.11 11.52
N LEU A 315 7.57 -3.50 10.25
CA LEU A 315 8.66 -3.89 9.38
C LEU A 315 9.28 -2.71 8.63
N VAL A 316 8.41 -1.86 8.07
CA VAL A 316 8.81 -0.76 7.20
C VAL A 316 7.98 0.46 7.54
N THR A 317 8.61 1.63 7.64
CA THR A 317 7.93 2.92 7.69
C THR A 317 8.25 3.68 6.41
N LEU A 318 7.22 4.15 5.72
CA LEU A 318 7.30 4.91 4.47
C LEU A 318 6.96 6.37 4.76
N PRO A 319 7.97 7.23 5.00
CA PRO A 319 7.75 8.66 5.13
C PRO A 319 7.63 9.31 3.76
N GLY A 320 6.73 10.29 3.63
CA GLY A 320 6.76 11.18 2.47
C GLY A 320 5.52 12.04 2.29
N HIS A 321 4.33 11.56 2.64
CA HIS A 321 3.13 12.40 2.56
C HIS A 321 3.24 13.62 3.47
N ASP A 322 2.66 14.74 3.04
CA ASP A 322 2.73 15.99 3.78
C ASP A 322 1.52 16.21 4.70
N ASN A 323 0.51 15.35 4.57
CA ASN A 323 -0.72 15.39 5.34
C ASN A 323 -1.29 13.98 5.58
N TRP A 324 -2.50 13.88 6.13
CA TRP A 324 -3.13 12.63 6.52
C TRP A 324 -3.27 11.65 5.35
N VAL A 325 -2.93 10.39 5.57
CA VAL A 325 -3.11 9.33 4.56
C VAL A 325 -4.52 8.76 4.69
N ARG A 326 -5.29 8.78 3.60
CA ARG A 326 -6.73 8.44 3.60
C ARG A 326 -7.06 7.08 3.01
N SER A 327 -6.31 6.63 2.01
CA SER A 327 -6.52 5.33 1.39
C SER A 327 -5.21 4.67 1.03
N LEU A 328 -5.20 3.34 1.09
CA LEU A 328 -4.10 2.48 0.68
C LEU A 328 -4.61 1.34 -0.18
N LYS A 329 -3.93 1.07 -1.28
CA LYS A 329 -4.23 -0.08 -2.14
C LYS A 329 -2.94 -0.70 -2.67
N PHE A 330 -2.78 -2.00 -2.46
CA PHE A 330 -1.68 -2.75 -3.06
C PHE A 330 -1.93 -2.95 -4.55
N HIS A 331 -0.88 -2.79 -5.35
CA HIS A 331 -0.90 -3.17 -6.75
C HIS A 331 -1.05 -4.70 -6.86
N PRO A 332 -1.87 -5.26 -7.77
CA PRO A 332 -2.07 -6.71 -7.92
C PRO A 332 -0.74 -7.48 -8.14
N GLY A 333 0.19 -6.86 -8.86
CA GLY A 333 1.54 -7.38 -9.09
C GLY A 333 2.46 -7.42 -7.86
N GLY A 334 2.07 -6.83 -6.73
CA GLY A 334 2.82 -6.91 -5.46
C GLY A 334 4.10 -6.06 -5.38
N LYS A 335 4.51 -5.41 -6.47
CA LYS A 335 5.68 -4.52 -6.51
C LYS A 335 5.43 -3.15 -5.88
N TYR A 336 4.21 -2.63 -6.03
CA TYR A 336 3.87 -1.26 -5.65
C TYR A 336 2.73 -1.20 -4.64
N LEU A 337 2.76 -0.15 -3.81
CA LEU A 337 1.66 0.28 -2.96
C LEU A 337 1.23 1.68 -3.41
N LEU A 338 -0.06 1.91 -3.57
CA LEU A 338 -0.62 3.22 -3.87
C LEU A 338 -1.25 3.80 -2.61
N SER A 339 -1.06 5.10 -2.42
CA SER A 339 -1.65 5.85 -1.31
C SER A 339 -2.27 7.15 -1.77
N ALA A 340 -3.39 7.52 -1.16
CA ALA A 340 -4.06 8.80 -1.34
C ALA A 340 -4.02 9.60 -0.04
N SER A 341 -3.83 10.92 -0.12
CA SER A 341 -3.66 11.78 1.04
C SER A 341 -4.36 13.15 0.90
N ASP A 342 -4.58 13.78 2.05
CA ASP A 342 -5.00 15.18 2.17
C ASP A 342 -3.93 16.18 1.69
N ASP A 343 -2.75 15.72 1.26
CA ASP A 343 -1.78 16.56 0.54
C ASP A 343 -2.13 16.75 -0.95
N LYS A 344 -3.32 16.25 -1.37
CA LYS A 344 -3.86 16.30 -2.75
C LYS A 344 -3.15 15.37 -3.72
N THR A 345 -2.18 14.60 -3.24
CA THR A 345 -1.39 13.71 -4.06
C THR A 345 -1.82 12.25 -3.93
N VAL A 346 -1.60 11.52 -5.01
CA VAL A 346 -1.49 10.06 -4.98
C VAL A 346 -0.03 9.70 -5.13
N ARG A 347 0.47 8.86 -4.23
CA ARG A 347 1.86 8.38 -4.27
C ARG A 347 1.91 6.89 -4.58
N VAL A 348 2.89 6.53 -5.38
CA VAL A 348 3.22 5.14 -5.72
C VAL A 348 4.55 4.82 -5.04
N TRP A 349 4.51 3.84 -4.15
CA TRP A 349 5.64 3.38 -3.36
C TRP A 349 6.17 2.07 -3.93
N ASP A 350 7.48 1.99 -4.12
CA ASP A 350 8.14 0.73 -4.41
C ASP A 350 8.35 -0.04 -3.11
N LEU A 351 7.68 -1.19 -2.99
CA LEU A 351 7.70 -2.01 -1.80
C LEU A 351 9.04 -2.67 -1.54
N LYS A 352 9.89 -2.86 -2.56
CA LYS A 352 11.21 -3.48 -2.41
C LYS A 352 12.23 -2.53 -1.82
N THR A 353 12.19 -1.28 -2.25
CA THR A 353 13.15 -0.24 -1.84
C THR A 353 12.62 0.65 -0.72
N ALA A 354 11.33 0.53 -0.38
CA ALA A 354 10.64 1.37 0.61
C ALA A 354 10.72 2.87 0.27
N ARG A 355 10.77 3.23 -1.02
CA ARG A 355 10.88 4.61 -1.50
C ARG A 355 9.64 5.01 -2.30
N CYS A 356 9.32 6.30 -2.25
CA CYS A 356 8.34 6.89 -3.15
C CYS A 356 8.89 6.88 -4.57
N SER A 357 8.30 6.07 -5.44
CA SER A 357 8.70 5.95 -6.85
C SER A 357 8.10 7.08 -7.69
N LYS A 358 6.84 7.45 -7.42
CA LYS A 358 6.14 8.50 -8.14
C LYS A 358 5.17 9.24 -7.25
N THR A 359 5.13 10.56 -7.40
CA THR A 359 4.07 11.43 -6.87
C THR A 359 3.24 11.94 -8.04
N LEU A 360 1.92 11.89 -7.87
CA LEU A 360 0.91 12.36 -8.81
C LEU A 360 0.08 13.43 -8.12
N ASP A 361 0.04 14.63 -8.69
CA ASP A 361 -0.89 15.68 -8.27
C ASP A 361 -2.28 15.33 -8.80
N ALA A 362 -3.04 14.58 -8.01
CA ALA A 362 -4.26 13.95 -8.47
C ALA A 362 -5.41 14.96 -8.55
N HIS A 363 -5.59 15.79 -7.53
CA HIS A 363 -6.76 16.65 -7.36
C HIS A 363 -6.40 18.07 -6.94
N GLU A 364 -7.36 19.00 -7.09
CA GLU A 364 -7.21 20.38 -6.62
C GLU A 364 -7.38 20.49 -5.10
N HIS A 365 -8.06 19.50 -4.51
CA HIS A 365 -8.31 19.35 -3.07
C HIS A 365 -7.88 17.96 -2.57
N PHE A 366 -8.11 17.70 -1.27
CA PHE A 366 -7.72 16.47 -0.57
C PHE A 366 -8.22 15.20 -1.28
N CYS A 367 -7.34 14.21 -1.45
CA CYS A 367 -7.70 12.94 -2.07
C CYS A 367 -8.18 11.97 -0.98
N THR A 368 -9.46 11.58 -1.05
CA THR A 368 -10.14 10.83 0.02
C THR A 368 -10.06 9.32 -0.20
N SER A 369 -10.19 8.88 -1.44
CA SER A 369 -10.27 7.45 -1.77
C SER A 369 -9.50 7.11 -3.03
N LEU A 370 -9.03 5.88 -3.09
CA LEU A 370 -8.30 5.32 -4.21
C LEU A 370 -8.64 3.85 -4.33
N ASP A 371 -8.86 3.39 -5.56
CA ASP A 371 -8.96 1.97 -5.88
C ASP A 371 -8.18 1.66 -7.16
N PHE A 372 -7.73 0.41 -7.28
CA PHE A 372 -6.97 -0.08 -8.42
C PHE A 372 -7.67 -1.31 -8.98
N HIS A 373 -7.92 -1.31 -10.28
CA HIS A 373 -8.64 -2.39 -10.92
C HIS A 373 -7.78 -3.68 -10.90
N PRO A 374 -8.34 -4.86 -10.54
CA PRO A 374 -7.54 -6.06 -10.33
C PRO A 374 -6.87 -6.61 -11.61
N THR A 375 -7.46 -6.41 -12.78
CA THR A 375 -6.97 -6.94 -14.07
C THR A 375 -6.68 -5.87 -15.12
N ALA A 376 -7.60 -4.93 -15.33
CA ALA A 376 -7.45 -3.80 -16.23
C ALA A 376 -6.48 -2.73 -15.69
N PRO A 377 -5.82 -1.94 -16.56
CA PRO A 377 -4.78 -1.00 -16.20
C PRO A 377 -5.35 0.36 -15.80
N TYR A 378 -6.31 0.37 -14.87
CA TYR A 378 -6.99 1.58 -14.44
C TYR A 378 -6.87 1.76 -12.93
N CYS A 379 -6.67 3.00 -12.53
CA CYS A 379 -6.78 3.45 -11.15
C CYS A 379 -7.83 4.55 -11.09
N VAL A 380 -8.59 4.59 -10.01
CA VAL A 380 -9.60 5.63 -9.80
C VAL A 380 -9.36 6.33 -8.49
N THR A 381 -9.54 7.65 -8.49
CA THR A 381 -9.36 8.49 -7.31
C THR A 381 -10.59 9.35 -7.10
N GLY A 382 -10.96 9.51 -5.83
CA GLY A 382 -12.02 10.39 -5.37
C GLY A 382 -11.45 11.48 -4.47
N SER A 383 -12.05 12.66 -4.51
CA SER A 383 -11.60 13.82 -3.75
C SER A 383 -12.76 14.64 -3.20
N VAL A 384 -12.39 15.52 -2.27
CA VAL A 384 -13.26 16.57 -1.72
C VAL A 384 -13.66 17.61 -2.76
N ASP A 385 -12.95 17.69 -3.89
CA ASP A 385 -13.31 18.57 -5.02
C ASP A 385 -14.54 18.10 -5.83
N GLU A 386 -15.26 17.07 -5.35
CA GLU A 386 -16.46 16.49 -5.96
C GLU A 386 -16.21 15.81 -7.32
N LYS A 387 -14.93 15.65 -7.71
CA LYS A 387 -14.51 15.02 -8.96
C LYS A 387 -13.98 13.61 -8.70
N ILE A 388 -14.35 12.70 -9.60
CA ILE A 388 -13.74 11.37 -9.68
C ILE A 388 -12.81 11.39 -10.89
N LYS A 389 -11.55 11.00 -10.70
CA LYS A 389 -10.59 10.91 -11.80
C LYS A 389 -10.22 9.48 -12.08
N ILE A 390 -10.25 9.11 -13.35
CA ILE A 390 -9.80 7.79 -13.84
C ILE A 390 -8.43 7.97 -14.49
N TRP A 391 -7.48 7.18 -14.04
CA TRP A 391 -6.09 7.19 -14.48
C TRP A 391 -5.78 5.93 -15.27
N GLU A 392 -5.06 6.10 -16.37
CA GLU A 392 -4.53 4.98 -17.15
C GLU A 392 -3.13 4.62 -16.67
N CYS A 393 -2.88 3.33 -16.46
CA CYS A 393 -1.62 2.81 -15.97
C CYS A 393 -0.73 2.37 -17.16
N ARG A 394 0.53 2.84 -17.22
CA ARG A 394 1.47 2.57 -18.34
C ARG A 394 2.95 2.44 -17.93
#